data_AF-Q7V7S9-F1
#
_entry.id   AF-Q7V7S9-F1
#
_cell.length_a   1.000
_cell.length_b   1.000
_cell.length_c   1.000
_cell.angle_alpha   90.00
_cell.angle_beta   90.00
_cell.angle_gamma   90.00
#
_symmetry.space_group_name_H-M   'P 1'
#
loop_
_entity.id
_entity.type
_entity.pdbx_description
1 polymer ?
#
loop_
_entity_poly.entity_id
_entity_poly.type
_entity_poly.pdbx_seq_one_letter_code
_entity_poly.pdbx_strand_id
1 'polypeptide(L)'
;MGPITVFKFSSEDCGTCHRMSHYDEAVSKELGYGFVNVMLQDTDTYRRYRRLLLAQYPNKVGMGWPTYLLVSDPEGEFTIHGELKGGMPKGDFRKRLDSIEIH
;
A
#
# COMPACT_ATOMS: atom_id res chain seq x y z
N MET A 1 -7.05 1.28 -18.52
CA MET A 1 -6.59 1.23 -17.12
C MET A 1 -5.70 2.42 -16.88
N GLY A 2 -6.03 3.25 -15.89
CA GLY A 2 -5.12 4.29 -15.42
C GLY A 2 -3.91 3.71 -14.68
N PRO A 3 -2.96 4.56 -14.24
CA PRO A 3 -1.76 4.13 -13.55
C PRO A 3 -2.11 3.42 -12.24
N ILE A 4 -1.47 2.27 -12.00
CA ILE A 4 -1.63 1.49 -10.77
C ILE A 4 -0.58 1.91 -9.77
N THR A 5 -0.99 2.12 -8.52
CA THR A 5 -0.13 2.57 -7.43
C THR A 5 -0.29 1.67 -6.22
N VAL A 6 0.84 1.27 -5.63
CA VAL A 6 0.90 0.59 -4.33
C VAL A 6 0.92 1.64 -3.22
N PHE A 7 -0.08 1.64 -2.35
CA PHE A 7 -0.13 2.48 -1.17
C PHE A 7 0.27 1.67 0.07
N LYS A 8 1.38 2.02 0.70
CA LYS A 8 1.80 1.43 1.97
C LYS A 8 1.36 2.31 3.13
N PHE A 9 0.32 1.90 3.84
CA PHE A 9 -0.10 2.53 5.10
C PHE A 9 0.73 1.96 6.26
N SER A 10 1.42 2.85 6.99
CA SER A 10 2.29 2.47 8.12
C SER A 10 2.32 3.54 9.23
N SER A 11 2.80 3.17 10.41
CA SER A 11 2.95 4.05 11.59
C SER A 11 4.40 4.05 12.08
N GLU A 12 4.88 5.16 12.64
CA GLU A 12 6.23 5.27 13.26
C GLU A 12 6.47 4.25 14.37
N ASP A 13 5.43 3.82 15.09
CA ASP A 13 5.51 2.78 16.12
C ASP A 13 5.78 1.36 15.55
N CYS A 14 5.81 1.22 14.23
CA CYS A 14 6.20 -0.01 13.56
C CYS A 14 7.69 0.04 13.18
N GLY A 15 8.58 -0.32 14.11
CA GLY A 15 10.03 -0.35 13.88
C GLY A 15 10.50 -1.25 12.71
N THR A 16 9.63 -2.13 12.20
CA THR A 16 9.86 -2.97 11.01
C THR A 16 9.48 -2.27 9.69
N CYS A 17 8.64 -1.23 9.74
CA CYS A 17 8.06 -0.57 8.58
C CYS A 17 9.04 0.38 7.84
N HIS A 18 9.99 0.98 8.55
CA HIS A 18 11.00 1.87 7.96
C HIS A 18 12.06 1.11 7.14
N ARG A 19 12.57 -0.02 7.66
CA ARG A 19 13.62 -0.80 6.99
C ARG A 19 13.16 -1.44 5.67
N MET A 20 11.86 -1.65 5.50
CA MET A 20 11.30 -2.30 4.31
C MET A 20 10.86 -1.30 3.22
N SER A 21 10.67 -0.02 3.55
CA SER A 21 10.07 0.95 2.60
C SER A 21 10.83 1.08 1.28
N HIS A 22 12.16 1.14 1.33
CA HIS A 22 12.98 1.24 0.11
C HIS A 22 12.89 -0.02 -0.76
N TYR A 23 12.78 -1.19 -0.12
CA TYR A 23 12.63 -2.45 -0.84
C TYR A 23 11.24 -2.55 -1.49
N ASP A 24 10.20 -2.22 -0.74
CA ASP A 24 8.81 -2.25 -1.22
C ASP A 24 8.64 -1.30 -2.41
N GLU A 25 9.22 -0.09 -2.32
CA GLU A 25 9.23 0.88 -3.40
C GLU A 25 9.97 0.38 -4.64
N ALA A 26 11.16 -0.20 -4.47
CA ALA A 26 11.95 -0.74 -5.57
C ALA A 26 11.20 -1.85 -6.31
N VAL A 27 10.65 -2.83 -5.57
CA VAL A 27 9.86 -3.93 -6.15
C VAL A 27 8.62 -3.42 -6.88
N SER A 28 7.90 -2.46 -6.28
CA SER A 28 6.70 -1.89 -6.90
C SER A 28 7.04 -1.24 -8.25
N LYS A 29 8.13 -0.47 -8.30
CA LYS A 29 8.62 0.17 -9.54
C LYS A 29 9.10 -0.86 -10.57
N GLU A 30 9.81 -1.91 -10.14
CA GLU A 30 10.25 -3.00 -11.03
C GLU A 30 9.08 -3.74 -11.67
N LEU A 31 7.94 -3.84 -10.98
CA LEU A 31 6.69 -4.43 -11.51
C LEU A 31 5.86 -3.42 -12.33
N GLY A 32 6.35 -2.18 -12.50
CA GLY A 32 5.67 -1.14 -13.28
C GLY A 32 4.60 -0.34 -12.53
N TYR A 33 4.52 -0.48 -11.20
CA TYR A 33 3.58 0.26 -10.37
C TYR A 33 4.19 1.53 -9.77
N GLY A 34 3.35 2.54 -9.56
CA GLY A 34 3.66 3.64 -8.65
C GLY A 34 3.77 3.14 -7.21
N PHE A 35 4.44 3.91 -6.35
CA PHE A 35 4.51 3.61 -4.93
C PHE A 35 4.34 4.88 -4.10
N VAL A 36 3.48 4.82 -3.09
CA VAL A 36 3.27 5.91 -2.13
C VAL A 36 3.34 5.34 -0.72
N ASN A 37 4.31 5.82 0.06
CA ASN A 37 4.38 5.53 1.49
C ASN A 37 3.47 6.50 2.25
N VAL A 38 2.40 6.00 2.84
CA VAL A 38 1.44 6.78 3.63
C VAL A 38 1.70 6.51 5.11
N MET A 39 2.49 7.38 5.75
CA MET A 39 2.70 7.32 7.19
C MET A 39 1.54 8.02 7.90
N LEU A 40 0.97 7.44 8.96
CA LEU A 40 -0.14 8.07 9.69
C LEU A 40 0.25 9.42 10.32
N GLN A 41 1.53 9.55 10.67
CA GLN A 41 2.12 10.77 11.24
C GLN A 41 2.33 11.86 10.19
N ASP A 42 2.51 11.51 8.92
CA ASP A 42 2.48 12.47 7.81
C ASP A 42 1.02 12.81 7.49
N THR A 43 0.52 13.84 8.19
CA THR A 43 -0.89 14.22 8.11
C THR A 43 -1.32 14.66 6.71
N ASP A 44 -0.42 15.19 5.89
CA ASP A 44 -0.76 15.69 4.57
C ASP A 44 -0.98 14.53 3.59
N THR A 45 -0.02 13.61 3.52
CA THR A 45 -0.15 12.40 2.70
C THR A 45 -1.29 11.51 3.20
N TYR A 46 -1.41 11.33 4.52
CA TYR A 46 -2.50 10.55 5.09
C TYR A 46 -3.86 11.17 4.77
N ARG A 47 -4.05 12.49 4.91
CA ARG A 47 -5.34 13.13 4.59
C ARG A 47 -5.75 12.93 3.14
N ARG A 48 -4.80 12.98 2.21
CA ARG A 48 -5.02 12.77 0.77
C ARG A 48 -5.52 11.36 0.47
N TYR A 49 -4.87 10.34 1.05
CA TYR A 49 -5.12 8.95 0.66
C TYR A 49 -5.91 8.11 1.67
N ARG A 50 -6.28 8.65 2.85
CA ARG A 50 -7.07 7.92 3.86
C ARG A 50 -8.37 7.36 3.33
N ARG A 51 -8.96 7.97 2.29
CA ARG A 51 -10.20 7.49 1.67
C ARG A 51 -10.03 6.08 1.08
N LEU A 52 -8.85 5.74 0.55
CA LEU A 52 -8.53 4.41 0.02
C LEU A 52 -8.52 3.39 1.15
N LEU A 53 -7.86 3.75 2.25
CA LEU A 53 -7.80 2.91 3.44
C LEU A 53 -9.19 2.67 4.05
N LEU A 54 -10.00 3.72 4.16
CA LEU A 54 -11.35 3.64 4.75
C LEU A 54 -12.36 2.96 3.83
N ALA A 55 -12.15 2.96 2.51
CA ALA A 55 -12.97 2.17 1.59
C ALA A 55 -12.80 0.66 1.84
N GLN A 56 -11.57 0.22 2.10
CA GLN A 56 -11.28 -1.17 2.46
C GLN A 56 -11.58 -1.47 3.95
N TYR A 57 -11.35 -0.51 4.84
CA TYR A 57 -11.51 -0.66 6.29
C TYR A 57 -12.30 0.50 6.91
N PRO A 58 -13.63 0.55 6.74
CA PRO A 58 -14.46 1.65 7.25
C PRO A 58 -14.30 1.88 8.75
N ASN A 59 -14.14 0.79 9.52
CA ASN A 59 -14.00 0.81 10.97
C ASN A 59 -12.56 0.49 11.45
N LYS A 60 -11.58 0.40 10.53
CA LYS A 60 -10.17 0.02 10.82
C LYS A 60 -9.96 -1.36 11.48
N VAL A 61 -11.00 -2.20 11.53
CA VAL A 61 -10.92 -3.55 12.10
C VAL A 61 -10.32 -4.51 11.07
N GLY A 62 -9.44 -5.41 11.51
CA GLY A 62 -8.82 -6.42 10.64
C GLY A 62 -7.64 -5.92 9.79
N MET A 63 -7.18 -4.69 10.05
CA MET A 63 -5.95 -4.16 9.48
C MET A 63 -4.72 -4.87 10.08
N GLY A 64 -3.69 -5.10 9.26
CA GLY A 64 -2.38 -5.57 9.71
C GLY A 64 -1.30 -4.60 9.24
N TRP A 65 -0.39 -4.18 10.12
CA TRP A 65 0.62 -3.17 9.83
C TRP A 65 1.95 -3.80 9.34
N PRO A 66 2.58 -3.27 8.28
CA PRO A 66 2.02 -2.30 7.32
C PRO A 66 0.89 -2.92 6.46
N THR A 67 -0.05 -2.09 6.02
CA THR A 67 -1.11 -2.46 5.08
C THR A 67 -0.76 -1.90 3.70
N TYR A 68 -0.78 -2.73 2.67
CA TYR A 68 -0.55 -2.34 1.28
C TYR A 68 -1.85 -2.47 0.50
N LEU A 69 -2.21 -1.45 -0.28
CA LEU A 69 -3.35 -1.48 -1.20
C LEU A 69 -2.84 -1.25 -2.62
N LEU A 70 -3.27 -2.09 -3.57
CA LEU A 70 -2.98 -1.93 -4.99
C LEU A 70 -4.17 -1.24 -5.66
N VAL A 71 -3.96 -0.02 -6.17
CA VAL A 71 -5.06 0.88 -6.54
C VAL A 71 -4.85 1.49 -7.92
N SER A 72 -5.85 1.42 -8.80
CA SER A 72 -5.91 2.22 -10.04
C SER A 72 -6.66 3.53 -9.82
N ASP A 73 -6.28 4.56 -10.56
CA ASP A 73 -6.90 5.88 -10.57
C ASP A 73 -7.11 6.50 -9.16
N PRO A 74 -6.07 6.53 -8.30
CA PRO A 74 -6.21 6.86 -6.87
C PRO A 74 -6.69 8.29 -6.58
N GLU A 75 -6.62 9.19 -7.57
CA GLU A 75 -7.08 10.59 -7.47
C GLU A 75 -8.54 10.76 -7.93
N GLY A 76 -9.08 9.84 -8.74
CA GLY A 76 -10.44 9.88 -9.30
C GLY A 76 -11.38 8.84 -8.66
N GLU A 77 -12.15 8.17 -9.52
CA GLU A 77 -12.92 6.97 -9.17
C GLU A 77 -11.96 5.78 -9.09
N PHE A 78 -11.41 5.55 -7.90
CA PHE A 78 -10.38 4.55 -7.70
C PHE A 78 -10.96 3.13 -7.64
N THR A 79 -10.16 2.14 -8.06
CA THR A 79 -10.45 0.72 -7.85
C THR A 79 -9.33 0.08 -7.03
N ILE A 80 -9.70 -0.66 -5.98
CA ILE A 80 -8.75 -1.46 -5.18
C ILE A 80 -8.72 -2.87 -5.79
N HIS A 81 -7.58 -3.26 -6.36
CA HIS A 81 -7.40 -4.57 -6.99
C HIS A 81 -7.01 -5.65 -5.98
N GLY A 82 -6.39 -5.27 -4.86
CA GLY A 82 -6.02 -6.21 -3.82
C GLY A 82 -5.26 -5.57 -2.68
N GLU A 83 -4.92 -6.39 -1.69
CA GLU A 83 -4.23 -5.95 -0.49
C GLU A 83 -3.16 -6.94 -0.02
N LEU A 84 -2.13 -6.42 0.65
CA LEU A 84 -1.18 -7.18 1.44
C LEU A 84 -1.16 -6.61 2.86
N LYS A 85 -0.90 -7.44 3.87
CA LYS A 85 -0.85 -7.01 5.27
C LYS A 85 0.33 -7.63 6.00
N GLY A 86 0.86 -6.89 6.96
CA GLY A 86 1.91 -7.35 7.86
C GLY A 86 3.31 -7.24 7.27
N GLY A 87 4.31 -7.26 8.15
CA GLY A 87 5.70 -7.36 7.73
C GLY A 87 5.97 -8.72 7.09
N MET A 88 6.66 -8.73 5.96
CA MET A 88 7.00 -9.96 5.25
C MET A 88 8.47 -9.97 4.79
N PRO A 89 9.06 -11.15 4.60
CA PRO A 89 10.38 -11.28 4.00
C PRO A 89 10.42 -10.63 2.61
N LYS A 90 11.58 -10.08 2.22
CA LYS A 90 11.78 -9.39 0.93
C LYS A 90 11.24 -10.20 -0.26
N GLY A 91 11.64 -11.46 -0.39
CA GLY A 91 11.20 -12.32 -1.50
C GLY A 91 9.69 -12.59 -1.55
N ASP A 92 9.00 -12.51 -0.42
CA ASP A 92 7.57 -12.78 -0.34
C ASP A 92 6.75 -11.56 -0.78
N PHE A 93 7.22 -10.34 -0.50
CA PHE A 93 6.54 -9.12 -0.95
C PHE A 93 6.37 -9.11 -2.46
N ARG A 94 7.45 -9.37 -3.21
CA ARG A 94 7.40 -9.44 -4.67
C ARG A 94 6.41 -10.49 -5.16
N LYS A 95 6.54 -11.73 -4.69
CA LYS A 95 5.70 -12.85 -5.14
C LYS A 95 4.21 -12.58 -4.87
N ARG A 96 3.89 -12.02 -3.71
CA ARG A 96 2.50 -11.75 -3.32
C ARG A 96 1.94 -10.55 -4.07
N LEU A 97 2.74 -9.51 -4.29
CA LEU A 97 2.32 -8.34 -5.08
C LEU A 97 2.04 -8.74 -6.54
N ASP A 98 2.93 -9.53 -7.14
CA ASP A 98 2.80 -10.03 -8.52
C ASP A 98 1.63 -11.02 -8.69
N SER A 99 1.18 -11.66 -7.61
CA SER A 99 0.03 -12.57 -7.63
C SER A 99 -1.33 -11.88 -7.55
N ILE A 100 -1.37 -10.56 -7.35
CA ILE A 100 -2.64 -9.81 -7.32
C ILE A 100 -3.13 -9.65 -8.76
N GLU A 101 -4.25 -10.28 -9.08
CA GLU A 101 -4.90 -10.09 -10.38
C GLU A 101 -5.46 -8.68 -10.50
N ILE A 102 -5.16 -8.03 -11.62
CA ILE A 102 -5.61 -6.68 -11.93
C ILE A 102 -6.71 -6.82 -12.97
N HIS A 103 -7.94 -6.51 -12.57
CA HIS A 103 -9.12 -6.44 -13.45
C HIS A 103 -9.47 -5.01 -13.81
#